data_AF-A0A443Q6R2-F1
#
_entry.id   AF-A0A443Q6R2-F1
#
_cell.length_a   1.000
_cell.length_b   1.000
_cell.length_c   1.000
_cell.angle_alpha   90.00
_cell.angle_beta   90.00
_cell.angle_gamma   90.00
#
_symmetry.space_group_name_H-M   'P 1'
#
loop_
_entity.id
_entity.type
_entity.pdbx_description
1 polymer ?
#
loop_
_entity_poly.entity_id
_entity_poly.type
_entity_poly.pdbx_seq_one_letter_code
_entity_poly.pdbx_strand_id
1 'polypeptide(L)'
;MRRAILQSGSPFYPQVLENQDLSLKRALQFVEKAGCVNKSRATVLKPNSAVACLQKLDAYLLAKINDEMIDGFQPPFGVTLGNDFLPRNPYQAIHDIDFFNQHEILIGSTRDEGSFFLHWTFPEIFDISAPKNVSVNDAIKLIEIAFKSVPD
;
A
#
# COMPACT_ATOMS: atom_id res chain seq x y z
N MET A 1 -17.35 -0.87 19.00
CA MET A 1 -16.81 -2.24 19.11
C MET A 1 -15.78 -2.23 20.25
N ARG A 2 -15.70 -3.27 21.10
CA ARG A 2 -14.79 -3.31 22.27
C ARG A 2 -13.64 -4.33 22.13
N ARG A 3 -13.84 -5.34 21.27
CA ARG A 3 -12.97 -6.51 21.05
C ARG A 3 -12.53 -6.58 19.60
N ALA A 4 -11.25 -6.86 19.38
CA ALA A 4 -10.67 -7.03 18.06
C ALA A 4 -9.65 -8.18 18.07
N ILE A 5 -9.56 -8.88 16.94
CA ILE A 5 -8.50 -9.86 16.66
C ILE A 5 -7.72 -9.33 15.46
N LEU A 6 -6.41 -9.19 15.59
CA LEU A 6 -5.50 -8.65 14.58
C LEU A 6 -4.51 -9.74 14.17
N GLN A 7 -4.62 -10.24 12.94
CA GLN A 7 -3.79 -11.36 12.45
C GLN A 7 -2.80 -10.83 11.41
N SER A 8 -1.53 -10.73 11.79
CA SER A 8 -0.44 -10.28 10.92
C SER A 8 -0.65 -8.90 10.29
N GLY A 9 -1.52 -8.08 10.89
CA GLY A 9 -1.88 -6.76 10.42
C GLY A 9 -2.08 -5.82 11.59
N SER A 10 -1.60 -4.60 11.45
CA SER A 10 -1.76 -3.56 12.45
C SER A 10 -1.91 -2.19 11.76
N PRO A 11 -2.51 -1.19 12.42
CA PRO A 11 -2.55 0.16 11.87
C PRO A 11 -1.18 0.85 11.86
N PHE A 12 -0.12 0.15 12.29
CA PHE A 12 1.28 0.59 12.27
C PHE A 12 2.04 0.13 11.04
N TYR A 13 1.36 -0.21 9.95
CA TYR A 13 2.07 -0.60 8.73
C TYR A 13 2.30 0.64 7.87
N PRO A 14 3.48 1.30 7.93
CA PRO A 14 3.67 2.61 7.31
C PRO A 14 3.48 2.58 5.79
N GLN A 15 3.75 1.44 5.15
CA GLN A 15 3.60 1.27 3.70
C GLN A 15 2.17 1.51 3.20
N VAL A 16 1.15 1.22 4.03
CA VAL A 16 -0.25 1.38 3.64
C VAL A 16 -0.87 2.67 4.18
N LEU A 17 -0.12 3.51 4.88
CA LEU A 17 -0.59 4.82 5.33
C LEU A 17 -0.07 5.91 4.41
N GLU A 18 -0.96 6.79 3.98
CA GLU A 18 -0.60 7.90 3.10
C GLU A 18 -1.20 9.21 3.57
N ASN A 19 -0.52 10.32 3.32
CA ASN A 19 -1.12 11.64 3.44
C ASN A 19 -1.95 11.97 2.19
N GLN A 20 -2.75 13.04 2.28
CA GLN A 20 -3.62 13.47 1.18
C GLN A 20 -2.85 13.82 -0.09
N ASP A 21 -1.64 14.39 0.03
CA ASP A 21 -0.82 14.77 -1.11
C ASP A 21 -0.33 13.55 -1.91
N LEU A 22 0.16 12.52 -1.23
CA LEU A 22 0.60 11.27 -1.85
C LEU A 22 -0.58 10.54 -2.48
N SER A 23 -1.72 10.49 -1.80
CA SER A 23 -2.96 9.90 -2.33
C SER A 23 -3.43 10.63 -3.60
N LEU A 24 -3.40 11.97 -3.62
CA LEU A 24 -3.75 12.76 -4.79
C LEU A 24 -2.77 12.53 -5.95
N LYS A 25 -1.47 12.45 -5.66
CA LYS A 25 -0.44 12.15 -6.66
C LYS A 25 -0.64 10.77 -7.29
N ARG A 26 -0.98 9.75 -6.49
CA ARG A 26 -1.29 8.39 -6.97
C ARG A 26 -2.57 8.37 -7.80
N ALA A 27 -3.61 9.07 -7.35
CA ALA A 27 -4.84 9.22 -8.12
C ALA A 27 -4.60 9.87 -9.49
N LEU A 28 -3.79 10.92 -9.55
CA LEU A 28 -3.35 11.57 -10.79
C LEU A 28 -2.62 10.60 -11.72
N GLN A 29 -1.63 9.87 -11.22
CA GLN A 29 -0.89 8.88 -11.99
C GLN A 29 -1.80 7.77 -12.54
N PHE A 30 -2.77 7.32 -11.73
CA PHE A 30 -3.73 6.31 -12.14
C PHE A 30 -4.64 6.80 -13.28
N VAL A 31 -5.21 8.01 -13.16
CA VAL A 31 -6.07 8.56 -14.22
C VAL A 31 -5.28 8.88 -15.49
N GLU A 32 -4.00 9.23 -15.39
CA GLU A 32 -3.10 9.40 -16.53
C GLU A 32 -2.86 8.08 -17.26
N LYS A 33 -2.52 7.02 -16.53
CA LYS A 33 -2.35 5.68 -17.11
C LYS A 33 -3.64 5.14 -17.71
N ALA A 34 -4.79 5.46 -17.11
CA ALA A 34 -6.11 5.11 -17.63
C ALA A 34 -6.55 5.94 -18.85
N GLY A 35 -5.79 6.98 -19.23
CA GLY A 35 -6.15 7.87 -20.35
C GLY A 35 -7.34 8.79 -20.04
N CYS A 36 -7.69 8.98 -18.77
CA CYS A 36 -8.83 9.77 -18.32
C CYS A 36 -8.50 11.26 -18.07
N VAL A 37 -7.26 11.68 -18.35
CA VAL A 37 -6.85 13.08 -18.34
C VAL A 37 -6.11 13.45 -19.61
N ASN A 38 -6.26 14.70 -20.02
CA ASN A 38 -5.61 15.23 -21.22
C ASN A 38 -4.21 15.72 -20.82
N LYS A 39 -3.14 15.18 -21.43
CA LYS A 39 -1.73 15.44 -21.05
C LYS A 39 -1.38 16.93 -21.01
N SER A 40 -2.06 17.75 -21.81
CA SER A 40 -1.87 19.22 -21.85
C SER A 40 -2.48 19.98 -20.65
N ARG A 41 -3.20 19.30 -19.73
CA ARG A 41 -3.86 19.89 -18.56
C ARG A 41 -3.62 19.09 -17.27
N ALA A 42 -2.58 18.25 -17.24
CA ALA A 42 -2.28 17.31 -16.15
C ALA A 42 -2.04 17.96 -14.77
N THR A 43 -1.84 19.27 -14.70
CA THR A 43 -1.60 19.99 -13.43
C THR A 43 -2.83 20.15 -12.55
N VAL A 44 -4.06 19.94 -13.06
CA VAL A 44 -5.29 20.04 -12.25
C VAL A 44 -6.22 18.87 -12.53
N LEU A 45 -6.33 17.95 -11.56
CA LEU A 45 -7.36 16.91 -11.58
C LEU A 45 -8.73 17.58 -11.57
N LYS A 46 -9.59 17.23 -12.53
CA LYS A 46 -11.02 17.54 -12.48
C LYS A 46 -11.74 16.29 -11.98
N PRO A 47 -12.03 16.15 -10.67
CA PRO A 47 -12.40 14.86 -10.08
C PRO A 47 -13.63 14.26 -10.74
N ASN A 48 -14.70 15.04 -10.93
CA ASN A 48 -15.96 14.56 -11.50
C ASN A 48 -15.79 14.00 -12.92
N SER A 49 -15.00 14.66 -13.78
CA SER A 49 -14.77 14.15 -15.15
C SER A 49 -13.84 12.95 -15.17
N ALA A 50 -12.82 12.92 -14.31
CA ALA A 50 -11.92 11.78 -14.22
C ALA A 50 -12.66 10.53 -13.73
N VAL A 51 -13.46 10.65 -12.67
CA VAL A 51 -14.30 9.56 -12.14
C VAL A 51 -15.31 9.08 -13.18
N ALA A 52 -16.02 10.00 -13.85
CA ALA A 52 -16.98 9.64 -14.89
C ALA A 52 -16.33 8.94 -16.11
N CYS A 53 -15.05 9.20 -16.38
CA CYS A 53 -14.28 8.47 -17.37
C CYS A 53 -13.90 7.08 -16.87
N LEU A 54 -13.32 6.97 -15.66
CA LEU A 54 -12.93 5.70 -15.06
C LEU A 54 -14.11 4.72 -14.96
N GLN A 55 -15.30 5.21 -14.61
CA GLN A 55 -16.52 4.39 -14.51
C GLN A 55 -16.98 3.76 -15.84
N LYS A 56 -16.46 4.23 -16.98
CA LYS A 56 -16.76 3.67 -18.31
C LYS A 56 -15.72 2.67 -18.78
N LEU A 57 -14.58 2.57 -18.08
CA LEU A 57 -13.52 1.64 -18.43
C LEU A 57 -13.83 0.25 -17.89
N ASP A 58 -13.26 -0.74 -18.56
CA ASP A 58 -13.34 -2.13 -18.14
C ASP A 58 -12.58 -2.34 -16.81
N ALA A 59 -13.18 -3.10 -15.90
CA ALA A 59 -12.62 -3.32 -14.57
C ALA A 59 -11.29 -4.10 -14.61
N TYR A 60 -11.11 -5.00 -15.58
CA TYR A 60 -9.87 -5.75 -15.75
C TYR A 60 -8.73 -4.82 -16.24
N LEU A 61 -9.03 -3.88 -17.12
CA LEU A 61 -8.07 -2.83 -17.49
C LEU A 61 -7.63 -2.01 -16.25
N LEU A 62 -8.57 -1.58 -15.41
CA LEU A 62 -8.27 -0.82 -14.20
C LEU A 62 -7.43 -1.64 -13.20
N ALA A 63 -7.74 -2.93 -13.03
CA ALA A 63 -6.96 -3.83 -12.19
C ALA A 63 -5.53 -4.01 -12.70
N LYS A 64 -5.33 -4.12 -14.02
CA LYS A 64 -4.01 -4.20 -14.63
C LYS A 64 -3.19 -2.92 -14.39
N ILE A 65 -3.80 -1.75 -14.57
CA ILE A 65 -3.12 -0.47 -14.30
C ILE A 65 -2.73 -0.38 -12.82
N ASN A 66 -3.58 -0.84 -11.92
CA ASN A 66 -3.31 -0.89 -10.48
C ASN A 66 -2.10 -1.79 -10.18
N ASP A 67 -2.03 -2.99 -10.77
CA ASP A 67 -0.92 -3.92 -10.61
C ASP A 67 0.42 -3.34 -11.12
N GLU A 68 0.40 -2.65 -12.28
CA GLU A 68 1.56 -1.95 -12.84
C GLU A 68 2.06 -0.77 -11.98
N MET A 69 1.29 -0.34 -10.98
CA MET A 69 1.63 0.75 -10.07
C MET A 69 2.15 0.26 -8.70
N ILE A 70 2.23 -1.05 -8.47
CA ILE A 70 2.86 -1.61 -7.26
C ILE A 70 4.35 -1.24 -7.24
N ASP A 71 4.84 -0.79 -6.09
CA ASP A 71 6.23 -0.40 -5.92
C ASP A 71 6.88 -1.05 -4.68
N GLY A 72 7.66 -2.10 -4.90
CA GLY A 72 8.17 -2.94 -3.82
C GLY A 72 7.02 -3.65 -3.09
N PHE A 73 6.97 -3.54 -1.76
CA PHE A 73 5.85 -4.05 -0.95
C PHE A 73 4.72 -3.02 -0.77
N GLN A 74 4.82 -1.84 -1.39
CA GLN A 74 3.82 -0.81 -1.25
C GLN A 74 2.71 -0.96 -2.30
N PRO A 75 1.43 -1.13 -1.88
CA PRO A 75 0.33 -1.11 -2.82
C PRO A 75 0.14 0.29 -3.42
N PRO A 76 -0.47 0.41 -4.61
CA PRO A 76 -0.67 1.70 -5.29
C PRO A 76 -1.66 2.63 -4.59
N PHE A 77 -2.54 2.09 -3.74
CA PHE A 77 -3.49 2.85 -2.93
C PHE A 77 -3.48 2.31 -1.50
N GLY A 78 -3.13 3.17 -0.55
CA GLY A 78 -3.22 2.93 0.89
C GLY A 78 -4.39 3.67 1.54
N VAL A 79 -4.43 3.60 2.86
CA VAL A 79 -5.35 4.32 3.73
C VAL A 79 -4.90 5.77 3.87
N THR A 80 -5.75 6.70 3.45
CA THR A 80 -5.47 8.15 3.54
C THR A 80 -5.73 8.68 4.95
N LEU A 81 -4.73 9.36 5.51
CA LEU A 81 -4.81 10.09 6.77
C LEU A 81 -5.48 11.46 6.60
N GLY A 82 -6.07 11.98 7.67
CA GLY A 82 -6.63 13.32 7.73
C GLY A 82 -8.02 13.46 7.07
N ASN A 83 -8.73 12.35 6.86
CA ASN A 83 -10.13 12.35 6.43
C ASN A 83 -11.06 12.05 7.61
N ASP A 84 -12.38 12.08 7.37
CA ASP A 84 -13.39 11.87 8.41
C ASP A 84 -13.30 10.48 9.08
N PHE A 85 -12.76 9.49 8.38
CA PHE A 85 -12.63 8.12 8.88
C PHE A 85 -11.36 7.91 9.71
N LEU A 86 -10.21 8.38 9.22
CA LEU A 86 -8.91 8.29 9.86
C LEU A 86 -8.29 9.69 10.00
N PRO A 87 -8.80 10.51 10.94
CA PRO A 87 -8.45 11.94 11.03
C PRO A 87 -7.02 12.18 11.52
N ARG A 88 -6.40 11.20 12.18
CA ARG A 88 -5.05 11.31 12.76
C ARG A 88 -4.24 10.06 12.45
N ASN A 89 -2.93 10.20 12.56
CA ASN A 89 -2.00 9.09 12.44
C ASN A 89 -2.24 8.08 13.59
N PRO A 90 -2.44 6.77 13.30
CA PRO A 90 -2.63 5.76 14.33
C PRO A 90 -1.53 5.69 15.38
N TYR A 91 -0.28 5.96 15.02
CA TYR A 91 0.83 6.01 15.99
C TYR A 91 0.62 7.08 17.05
N GLN A 92 0.14 8.26 16.64
CA GLN A 92 -0.16 9.37 17.56
C GLN A 92 -1.37 9.06 18.43
N ALA A 93 -2.45 8.53 17.83
CA ALA A 93 -3.66 8.17 18.57
C ALA A 93 -3.36 7.18 19.71
N ILE A 94 -2.49 6.20 19.46
CA ILE A 94 -2.10 5.19 20.44
C ILE A 94 -1.22 5.78 21.53
N HIS A 95 -0.26 6.64 21.17
CA HIS A 95 0.57 7.38 22.12
C HIS A 95 -0.28 8.24 23.06
N ASP A 96 -1.31 8.88 22.52
CA ASP A 96 -2.22 9.76 23.27
C ASP A 96 -3.33 8.99 24.01
N ILE A 97 -3.31 7.65 23.96
CA ILE A 97 -4.29 6.75 24.58
C ILE A 97 -5.71 7.00 24.03
N ASP A 98 -5.80 7.47 22.79
CA ASP A 98 -7.04 7.72 22.04
C ASP A 98 -7.47 6.46 21.28
N PHE A 99 -7.79 5.40 22.02
CA PHE A 99 -8.21 4.10 21.48
C PHE A 99 -9.73 3.98 21.30
N PHE A 100 -10.47 5.09 21.34
CA PHE A 100 -11.93 5.06 21.47
C PHE A 100 -12.36 4.14 22.64
N ASN A 101 -13.30 3.21 22.38
CA ASN A 101 -13.79 2.22 23.34
C ASN A 101 -13.15 0.83 23.14
N GLN A 102 -12.00 0.73 22.46
CA GLN A 102 -11.33 -0.53 22.17
C GLN A 102 -10.41 -0.90 23.34
N HIS A 103 -10.68 -2.03 24.00
CA HIS A 103 -9.97 -2.41 25.24
C HIS A 103 -9.43 -3.84 25.21
N GLU A 104 -9.90 -4.68 24.31
CA GLU A 104 -9.57 -6.09 24.27
C GLU A 104 -9.03 -6.45 22.89
N ILE A 105 -7.73 -6.69 22.78
CA ILE A 105 -7.05 -7.00 21.52
C ILE A 105 -6.33 -8.34 21.67
N LEU A 106 -6.62 -9.26 20.75
CA LEU A 106 -5.78 -10.44 20.50
C LEU A 106 -5.01 -10.19 19.21
N ILE A 107 -3.69 -10.00 19.29
CA ILE A 107 -2.82 -9.75 18.14
C ILE A 107 -1.73 -10.81 18.05
N GLY A 108 -1.34 -11.18 16.84
CA GLY A 108 -0.22 -12.10 16.60
C GLY A 108 0.28 -12.06 15.17
N SER A 109 1.38 -12.75 14.93
CA SER A 109 2.01 -12.95 13.62
C SER A 109 2.39 -14.42 13.44
N THR A 110 2.71 -14.80 12.21
CA THR A 110 3.29 -16.11 11.89
C THR A 110 4.82 -16.03 11.88
N ARG A 111 5.48 -17.19 11.91
CA ARG A 111 6.96 -17.27 11.93
C ARG A 111 7.59 -16.73 10.65
N ASP A 112 6.95 -16.95 9.49
CA ASP A 112 7.56 -16.82 8.17
C ASP A 112 6.77 -15.86 7.25
N GLU A 113 6.23 -14.75 7.78
CA GLU A 113 5.39 -13.75 7.06
C GLU A 113 5.97 -13.30 5.71
N GLY A 114 7.29 -13.04 5.69
CA GLY A 114 7.97 -12.50 4.51
C GLY A 114 8.15 -13.52 3.37
N SER A 115 8.02 -14.82 3.63
CA SER A 115 8.34 -15.87 2.65
C SER A 115 7.50 -15.78 1.38
N PHE A 116 6.19 -15.52 1.53
CA PHE A 116 5.28 -15.30 0.41
C PHE A 116 5.66 -14.08 -0.42
N PHE A 117 5.94 -12.95 0.23
CA PHE A 117 6.28 -11.70 -0.45
C PHE A 117 7.63 -11.78 -1.17
N LEU A 118 8.62 -12.47 -0.59
CA LEU A 118 9.91 -12.71 -1.24
C LEU A 118 9.75 -13.55 -2.51
N HIS A 119 8.94 -14.61 -2.49
CA HIS A 119 8.62 -15.39 -3.68
C HIS A 119 7.90 -14.55 -4.74
N TRP A 120 6.87 -13.78 -4.33
CA TRP A 120 6.08 -12.97 -5.25
C TRP A 120 6.93 -11.88 -5.93
N THR A 121 7.77 -11.19 -5.16
CA THR A 121 8.55 -10.04 -5.66
C THR A 121 9.83 -10.46 -6.38
N PHE A 122 10.46 -11.56 -5.96
CA PHE A 122 11.70 -12.05 -6.56
C PHE A 122 11.60 -13.56 -6.88
N PRO A 123 10.67 -13.97 -7.76
CA PRO A 123 10.40 -15.38 -8.05
C PRO A 123 11.63 -16.11 -8.61
N GLU A 124 12.51 -15.40 -9.31
CA GLU A 124 13.76 -15.93 -9.88
C GLU A 124 14.79 -16.36 -8.82
N ILE A 125 14.67 -15.83 -7.59
CA ILE A 125 15.60 -16.05 -6.47
C ILE A 125 14.95 -16.99 -5.45
N PHE A 126 13.70 -16.74 -5.10
CA PHE A 126 12.94 -17.49 -4.09
C PHE A 126 11.91 -18.40 -4.75
N ASP A 127 12.34 -19.28 -5.65
CA ASP A 127 11.48 -20.31 -6.25
C ASP A 127 11.14 -21.37 -5.19
N ILE A 128 9.84 -21.65 -5.02
CA ILE A 128 9.32 -22.68 -4.10
C ILE A 128 9.82 -24.08 -4.51
N SER A 129 10.02 -24.31 -5.80
CA SER A 129 10.46 -25.59 -6.35
C SER A 129 11.99 -25.76 -6.37
N ALA A 130 12.74 -24.65 -6.34
CA ALA A 130 14.19 -24.64 -6.51
C ALA A 130 14.86 -23.53 -5.68
N PRO A 131 14.95 -23.68 -4.34
CA PRO A 131 15.53 -22.66 -3.47
C PRO A 131 17.01 -22.43 -3.79
N LYS A 132 17.41 -21.17 -3.94
CA LYS A 132 18.80 -20.76 -4.17
C LYS A 132 19.45 -20.25 -2.89
N ASN A 133 20.75 -20.50 -2.75
CA ASN A 133 21.53 -19.85 -1.70
C ASN A 133 21.71 -18.37 -2.04
N VAL A 134 21.26 -17.50 -1.14
CA VAL A 134 21.38 -16.04 -1.26
C VAL A 134 22.49 -15.58 -0.31
N SER A 135 23.44 -14.79 -0.81
CA SER A 135 24.47 -14.20 0.06
C SER A 135 23.86 -13.12 0.95
N VAL A 136 24.49 -12.82 2.09
CA VAL A 136 24.02 -11.74 2.98
C VAL A 136 23.94 -10.40 2.25
N ASN A 137 24.92 -10.10 1.39
CA ASN A 137 24.95 -8.87 0.62
C ASN A 137 23.81 -8.79 -0.40
N ASP A 138 23.45 -9.90 -1.04
CA ASP A 138 22.33 -9.94 -1.96
C ASP A 138 21.00 -9.82 -1.20
N ALA A 139 20.88 -10.47 -0.04
CA ALA A 139 19.70 -10.34 0.81
C ALA A 139 19.47 -8.88 1.26
N ILE A 140 20.53 -8.16 1.64
CA ILE A 140 20.44 -6.74 2.01
C ILE A 140 19.90 -5.90 0.83
N LYS A 141 20.42 -6.09 -0.38
CA LYS A 141 19.93 -5.38 -1.58
C LYS A 141 18.46 -5.68 -1.87
N LEU A 142 18.02 -6.92 -1.68
CA LEU A 142 16.62 -7.29 -1.87
C LEU A 142 15.71 -6.63 -0.84
N ILE A 143 16.16 -6.52 0.41
CA ILE A 143 15.45 -5.78 1.47
C ILE A 143 15.36 -4.30 1.11
N GLU A 144 16.46 -3.67 0.67
CA GLU A 144 16.46 -2.27 0.23
C GLU A 144 15.44 -2.03 -0.90
N ILE A 145 15.37 -2.93 -1.89
CA ILE A 145 14.38 -2.84 -2.98
C ILE A 145 12.95 -3.03 -2.46
N ALA A 146 12.72 -4.01 -1.60
CA ALA A 146 11.39 -4.33 -1.07
C ALA A 146 10.82 -3.20 -0.21
N PHE A 147 11.67 -2.51 0.55
CA PHE A 147 11.31 -1.48 1.51
C PHE A 147 11.68 -0.06 1.07
N LYS A 148 12.15 0.17 -0.17
CA LYS A 148 12.61 1.48 -0.67
C LYS A 148 11.60 2.62 -0.52
N SER A 149 10.32 2.28 -0.44
CA SER A 149 9.20 3.22 -0.38
C SER A 149 8.71 3.48 1.05
N VAL A 150 9.32 2.83 2.05
CA VAL A 150 9.07 3.10 3.46
C VAL A 150 9.89 4.33 3.88
N PRO A 151 9.27 5.34 4.49
CA PRO A 151 10.01 6.43 5.13
C PRO A 151 10.92 5.90 6.23
N ASP A 152 12.12 6.49 6.38
CA ASP A 152 13.05 6.21 7.50
C ASP A 152 12.41 6.42 8.88
#